data_AF-A0A961JLH2-F1
#
_entry.id   AF-A0A961JLH2-F1
#
_cell.length_a   1.000
_cell.length_b   1.000
_cell.length_c   1.000
_cell.angle_alpha   90.00
_cell.angle_beta   90.00
_cell.angle_gamma   90.00
#
_symmetry.space_group_name_H-M   'P 1'
#
loop_
_entity.id
_entity.type
_entity.pdbx_description
1 polymer ?
#
loop_
_entity_poly.entity_id
_entity_poly.type
_entity_poly.pdbx_seq_one_letter_code
_entity_poly.pdbx_strand_id
1 'polypeptide(L)'
;ALKHLQHARGKTVIFVGVLEKITDEFGSSAWQPQMEGSKAGRELPGIVDQVVSMQLFARDADGNWSLDDTATERRLVCTSGNPWGLPAKDRSGRLDMTEPPDLGALLARIDGRAPAFSA
;
A
#
# COMPACT_ATOMS: atom_id res chain seq x y z
N ALA A 1 -16.38 0.68 18.04
CA ALA A 1 -15.05 1.19 17.66
C ALA A 1 -14.94 1.58 16.16
N LEU A 2 -15.50 0.82 15.20
CA LEU A 2 -15.36 1.08 13.74
C LEU A 2 -15.88 2.44 13.21
N LYS A 3 -16.69 3.19 13.96
CA LYS A 3 -17.25 4.49 13.53
C LYS A 3 -16.46 5.72 14.00
N HIS A 4 -15.39 5.56 14.77
CA HIS A 4 -14.73 6.69 15.43
C HIS A 4 -13.71 7.41 14.53
N LEU A 5 -12.99 6.69 13.67
CA LEU A 5 -11.90 7.29 12.87
C LEU A 5 -12.41 7.96 11.59
N GLN A 6 -13.44 7.40 10.95
CA GLN A 6 -14.10 8.02 9.78
C GLN A 6 -14.76 9.37 10.12
N HIS A 7 -15.03 9.63 11.40
CA HIS A 7 -15.66 10.87 11.87
C HIS A 7 -14.66 11.89 12.44
N ALA A 8 -13.35 11.59 12.44
CA ALA A 8 -12.30 12.53 12.85
C ALA A 8 -12.09 13.61 11.76
N ARG A 9 -13.06 14.52 11.62
CA ARG A 9 -13.06 15.57 10.59
C ARG A 9 -11.77 16.40 10.66
N GLY A 10 -11.20 16.66 9.48
CA GLY A 10 -9.99 17.48 9.33
C GLY A 10 -8.70 16.82 9.81
N LYS A 11 -8.71 15.52 10.12
CA LYS A 11 -7.51 14.78 10.52
C LYS A 11 -7.27 13.62 9.55
N THR A 12 -6.02 13.47 9.12
CA THR A 12 -5.54 12.28 8.43
C THR A 12 -5.05 11.28 9.48
N VAL A 13 -5.61 10.07 9.48
CA VAL A 13 -5.20 8.98 10.37
C VAL A 13 -4.37 8.00 9.57
N ILE A 14 -3.16 7.72 10.05
CA ILE A 14 -2.21 6.83 9.38
C ILE A 14 -1.89 5.68 10.32
N PHE A 15 -2.07 4.46 9.83
CA PHE A 15 -1.59 3.26 10.50
C PHE A 15 -0.30 2.82 9.84
N VAL A 16 0.73 2.60 10.65
CA VAL A 16 2.00 2.05 10.19
C VAL A 16 2.21 0.71 10.90
N GLY A 17 2.53 -0.31 10.13
CA GLY A 17 2.72 -1.66 10.62
C GLY A 17 3.71 -2.42 9.75
N VAL A 18 4.05 -3.63 10.19
CA VAL A 18 4.94 -4.53 9.47
C VAL A 18 4.11 -5.35 8.48
N LEU A 19 4.69 -5.64 7.32
CA LEU A 19 4.12 -6.55 6.33
C LEU A 19 4.87 -7.88 6.42
N GLU A 20 4.14 -8.98 6.54
CA GLU A 20 4.69 -10.34 6.58
C GLU A 20 4.32 -11.12 5.31
N LYS A 21 5.23 -11.99 4.88
CA LYS A 21 4.99 -12.97 3.82
C LYS A 21 4.63 -14.30 4.49
N ILE A 22 3.39 -14.73 4.33
CA ILE A 22 2.93 -16.04 4.80
C ILE A 22 2.94 -16.99 3.63
N THR A 23 3.48 -18.19 3.86
CA THR A 23 3.39 -19.30 2.91
C THR A 23 2.46 -20.34 3.49
N ASP A 24 1.45 -20.75 2.71
CA ASP A 24 0.52 -21.79 3.11
C ASP A 24 1.11 -23.21 2.93
N GLU A 25 0.34 -24.22 3.34
CA GLU A 25 0.74 -25.63 3.28
C GLU A 25 0.92 -26.15 1.83
N PHE A 26 0.40 -25.42 0.84
CA PHE A 26 0.52 -25.74 -0.59
C PHE A 26 1.68 -24.97 -1.26
N GLY A 27 2.48 -24.23 -0.48
CA GLY A 27 3.61 -23.45 -0.98
C GLY A 27 3.21 -22.13 -1.63
N SER A 28 1.94 -21.72 -1.56
CA SER A 28 1.50 -20.42 -2.06
C SER A 28 1.81 -19.34 -1.04
N SER A 29 2.53 -18.30 -1.47
CA SER A 29 2.86 -17.16 -0.62
C SER A 29 1.89 -16.00 -0.82
N ALA A 30 1.47 -15.38 0.27
CA ALA A 30 0.68 -14.15 0.28
C ALA A 30 1.27 -13.13 1.26
N TRP A 31 1.15 -11.86 0.91
CA TRP A 31 1.54 -10.76 1.78
C TRP A 31 0.35 -10.27 2.59
N GLN A 32 0.55 -10.07 3.89
CA GLN A 32 -0.48 -9.51 4.77
C GLN A 32 0.12 -8.62 5.85
N PRO A 33 -0.64 -7.66 6.40
CA PRO A 33 -0.19 -6.92 7.57
C PRO A 33 -0.01 -7.88 8.75
N GLN A 34 1.15 -7.79 9.42
CA GLN A 34 1.42 -8.55 10.63
C GLN A 34 0.57 -7.98 11.77
N MET A 35 -0.47 -8.72 12.16
CA MET A 35 -1.36 -8.32 13.24
C MET A 35 -2.02 -9.52 13.91
N GLU A 36 -2.33 -9.36 15.20
CA GLU A 36 -3.05 -10.39 15.95
C GLU A 36 -4.53 -10.41 15.57
N GLY A 37 -5.06 -11.63 15.32
CA GLY A 37 -6.47 -11.87 15.02
C GLY A 37 -6.79 -11.86 13.53
N SER A 38 -7.23 -13.02 13.02
CA SER A 38 -7.53 -13.26 11.60
C SER A 38 -8.64 -12.38 11.01
N LYS A 39 -9.51 -11.80 11.84
CA LYS A 39 -10.56 -10.87 11.40
C LYS A 39 -10.03 -9.44 11.17
N ALA A 40 -9.09 -8.99 11.99
CA ALA A 40 -8.65 -7.59 11.97
C ALA A 40 -7.99 -7.23 10.63
N GLY A 41 -7.13 -8.10 10.09
CA GLY A 41 -6.48 -7.88 8.79
C GLY A 41 -7.45 -7.86 7.61
N ARG A 42 -8.55 -8.62 7.68
CA ARG A 42 -9.57 -8.65 6.64
C ARG A 42 -10.50 -7.45 6.68
N GLU A 43 -10.80 -6.92 7.87
CA GLU A 43 -11.68 -5.77 8.04
C GLU A 43 -10.97 -4.43 7.80
N LEU A 44 -9.64 -4.37 8.00
CA LEU A 44 -8.86 -3.14 7.90
C LEU A 44 -8.99 -2.45 6.53
N PRO A 45 -8.90 -3.15 5.38
CA PRO A 45 -9.21 -2.54 4.08
C PRO A 45 -10.65 -2.03 3.94
N GLY A 46 -11.60 -2.45 4.78
CA GLY A 46 -12.96 -1.92 4.76
C GLY A 46 -13.07 -0.50 5.33
N ILE A 47 -12.26 -0.19 6.34
CA ILE A 47 -12.41 1.03 7.17
C ILE A 47 -11.52 2.20 6.78
N VAL A 48 -10.42 1.95 6.06
CA VAL A 48 -9.49 2.98 5.56
C VAL A 48 -9.81 3.36 4.11
N ASP A 49 -9.39 4.53 3.65
CA ASP A 49 -9.49 4.89 2.24
C ASP A 49 -8.32 4.39 1.41
N GLN A 50 -7.14 4.29 2.04
CA GLN A 50 -5.89 3.92 1.40
C GLN A 50 -5.29 2.70 2.10
N VAL A 51 -4.84 1.72 1.32
CA VAL A 51 -3.93 0.65 1.76
C VAL A 51 -2.71 0.74 0.88
N VAL A 52 -1.53 0.87 1.47
CA VAL A 52 -0.28 1.08 0.73
C VAL A 52 0.78 0.15 1.30
N SER A 53 1.45 -0.60 0.42
CA SER A 53 2.57 -1.46 0.80
C SER A 53 3.89 -0.82 0.40
N MET A 54 4.83 -0.68 1.32
CA MET A 54 6.19 -0.24 0.99
C MET A 54 7.07 -1.46 0.78
N GLN A 55 7.82 -1.50 -0.33
CA GLN A 55 8.81 -2.54 -0.54
C GLN A 55 10.03 -2.05 -1.33
N LEU A 56 11.08 -2.86 -1.33
CA LEU A 56 12.29 -2.65 -2.13
C LEU A 56 12.11 -3.18 -3.55
N PHE A 57 12.62 -2.40 -4.50
CA PHE A 57 12.48 -2.64 -5.93
C PHE A 57 13.81 -2.43 -6.66
N ALA A 58 14.03 -3.28 -7.66
CA ALA A 58 14.99 -3.05 -8.72
C ALA A 58 14.23 -2.74 -10.02
N ARG A 59 14.96 -2.27 -11.03
CA ARG A 59 14.48 -2.21 -12.41
C ARG A 59 15.01 -3.40 -13.18
N ASP A 60 14.13 -4.07 -13.90
CA ASP A 60 14.53 -5.12 -14.84
C ASP A 60 15.18 -4.52 -16.12
N ALA A 61 15.55 -5.39 -17.06
CA ALA A 61 16.19 -4.99 -18.31
C ALA A 61 15.32 -4.07 -19.19
N ASP A 62 13.99 -4.16 -19.03
CA ASP A 62 13.01 -3.36 -19.75
C ASP A 62 12.62 -2.08 -18.97
N GLY A 63 13.20 -1.89 -17.78
CA GLY A 63 12.97 -0.75 -16.91
C GLY A 63 11.75 -0.89 -16.00
N ASN A 64 11.08 -2.05 -15.96
CA ASN A 64 9.93 -2.28 -15.09
C ASN A 64 10.35 -2.60 -13.66
N TRP A 65 9.44 -2.35 -12.72
CA TRP A 65 9.66 -2.61 -11.31
C TRP A 65 9.55 -4.10 -10.97
N SER A 66 10.61 -4.65 -10.38
CA SER A 66 10.63 -6.00 -9.81
C SER A 66 10.90 -5.94 -8.31
N LEU A 67 10.17 -6.73 -7.52
CA LEU A 67 10.49 -6.88 -6.10
C LEU A 67 11.87 -7.49 -5.92
N ASP A 68 12.70 -6.82 -5.14
CA ASP A 68 14.06 -7.26 -4.82
C ASP A 68 14.40 -6.77 -3.41
N ASP A 69 14.54 -7.71 -2.48
CA ASP A 69 14.84 -7.43 -1.07
C ASP A 69 16.30 -7.01 -0.82
N THR A 70 17.16 -7.16 -1.83
CA THR A 70 18.55 -6.69 -1.80
C THR A 70 18.73 -5.33 -2.46
N ALA A 71 17.72 -4.84 -3.17
CA ALA A 71 17.73 -3.52 -3.79
C ALA A 71 17.63 -2.39 -2.76
N THR A 72 17.92 -1.16 -3.21
CA THR A 72 17.91 0.03 -2.34
C THR A 72 16.74 0.97 -2.58
N GLU A 73 16.07 0.86 -3.73
CA GLU A 73 14.98 1.76 -4.08
C GLU A 73 13.69 1.31 -3.40
N ARG A 74 13.14 2.18 -2.56
CA ARG A 74 11.84 1.94 -1.91
C ARG A 74 10.74 2.53 -2.74
N ARG A 75 9.65 1.79 -2.91
CA ARG A 75 8.43 2.31 -3.52
C ARG A 75 7.20 1.96 -2.71
N LEU A 76 6.19 2.81 -2.82
CA LEU A 76 4.86 2.62 -2.29
C LEU A 76 3.99 2.00 -3.37
N VAL A 77 3.45 0.81 -3.15
CA VAL A 77 2.49 0.16 -4.04
C VAL A 77 1.09 0.58 -3.61
N CYS A 78 0.34 1.20 -4.53
CA CYS A 78 -0.87 1.95 -4.19
C CYS A 78 -2.16 1.31 -4.73
N THR A 79 -2.10 0.56 -5.84
CA THR A 79 -3.30 0.01 -6.47
C THR A 79 -3.42 -1.51 -6.31
N SER A 80 -4.66 -1.98 -6.14
CA SER A 80 -4.99 -3.40 -6.16
C SER A 80 -4.74 -4.02 -7.54
N GLY A 81 -4.52 -5.33 -7.59
CA GLY A 81 -4.20 -6.02 -8.86
C GLY A 81 -2.77 -5.76 -9.35
N ASN A 82 -1.90 -5.25 -8.47
CA ASN A 82 -0.47 -5.12 -8.76
C ASN A 82 0.17 -6.49 -9.00
N PRO A 83 1.21 -6.58 -9.84
CA PRO A 83 1.81 -7.85 -10.24
C PRO A 83 2.57 -8.56 -9.10
N TRP A 84 2.76 -7.90 -7.95
CA TRP A 84 3.54 -8.43 -6.83
C TRP A 84 2.70 -9.05 -5.72
N GLY A 85 1.36 -9.04 -5.86
CA GLY A 85 0.44 -9.58 -4.86
C GLY A 85 0.48 -8.82 -3.52
N LEU A 86 0.94 -7.58 -3.51
CA LEU A 86 1.03 -6.75 -2.31
C LEU A 86 -0.35 -6.15 -1.96
N PRO A 87 -0.74 -6.10 -0.68
CA PRO A 87 -1.96 -5.42 -0.26
C PRO A 87 -1.89 -3.94 -0.63
N ALA A 88 -2.81 -3.51 -1.48
CA ALA A 88 -2.85 -2.14 -1.96
C ALA A 88 -4.27 -1.78 -2.38
N LYS A 89 -4.63 -0.51 -2.16
CA LYS A 89 -5.95 0.02 -2.47
C LYS A 89 -5.89 1.53 -2.45
N ASP A 90 -6.24 2.14 -3.59
CA ASP A 90 -6.47 3.56 -3.72
C ASP A 90 -7.94 3.84 -4.00
N ARG A 91 -8.64 4.50 -3.07
CA ARG A 91 -10.02 4.99 -3.30
C ARG A 91 -10.08 6.36 -3.95
N SER A 92 -8.97 7.10 -3.99
CA SER A 92 -8.93 8.43 -4.61
C SER A 92 -8.93 8.35 -6.14
N GLY A 93 -8.37 7.27 -6.70
CA GLY A 93 -8.21 7.10 -8.14
C GLY A 93 -7.17 8.05 -8.74
N ARG A 94 -6.25 8.56 -7.92
CA ARG A 94 -5.27 9.61 -8.28
C ARG A 94 -3.84 9.11 -8.24
N LEU A 95 -3.61 7.92 -7.69
CA LEU A 95 -2.29 7.33 -7.52
C LEU A 95 -1.98 6.37 -8.66
N ASP A 96 -0.70 6.30 -9.02
CA ASP A 96 -0.20 5.31 -9.96
C ASP A 96 -0.02 3.95 -9.27
N MET A 97 0.30 2.90 -10.05
CA MET A 97 0.59 1.56 -9.52
C MET A 97 1.62 1.59 -8.39
N THR A 98 2.63 2.45 -8.57
CA THR A 98 3.64 2.72 -7.56
C THR A 98 3.91 4.21 -7.45
N GLU A 99 4.26 4.67 -6.26
CA GLU A 99 4.63 6.05 -5.92
C GLU A 99 6.02 6.06 -5.27
N PRO A 100 6.77 7.17 -5.31
CA PRO A 100 7.98 7.33 -4.52
C PRO A 100 7.69 7.15 -3.02
N PRO A 101 8.71 6.87 -2.19
CA PRO A 101 8.54 6.65 -0.75
C PRO A 101 8.40 7.98 0.02
N ASP A 102 7.53 8.87 -0.48
CA ASP A 102 7.23 10.17 0.10
C ASP A 102 5.75 10.24 0.48
N LEU A 103 5.48 10.06 1.77
CA LEU A 103 4.13 10.08 2.31
C LEU A 103 3.47 11.46 2.21
N GLY A 104 4.24 12.55 2.27
CA GLY A 104 3.71 13.90 2.16
C GLY A 104 3.21 14.19 0.75
N ALA A 105 4.00 13.82 -0.26
CA ALA A 105 3.61 13.90 -1.66
C ALA A 105 2.42 13.00 -1.99
N LEU A 106 2.41 11.77 -1.46
CA LEU A 106 1.30 10.83 -1.61
C LEU A 106 -0.02 11.43 -1.11
N LEU A 107 -0.02 11.97 0.12
CA LEU A 107 -1.21 12.60 0.71
C LEU A 107 -1.66 13.84 -0.07
N ALA A 108 -0.71 14.64 -0.57
CA ALA A 108 -1.05 15.78 -1.41
C ALA A 108 -1.75 15.36 -2.72
N ARG A 109 -1.34 14.24 -3.35
CA ARG A 109 -2.03 13.67 -4.52
C ARG A 109 -3.42 13.15 -4.17
N ILE A 110 -3.55 12.37 -3.09
CA ILE A 110 -4.83 11.84 -2.61
C ILE A 110 -5.85 12.96 -2.37
N ASP A 111 -5.42 14.06 -1.75
CA ASP A 111 -6.25 15.23 -1.45
C ASP A 111 -6.51 16.13 -2.67
N GLY A 112 -5.87 15.86 -3.81
CA GLY A 112 -5.94 16.69 -5.02
C GLY A 112 -5.23 18.04 -4.93
N ARG A 113 -4.35 18.20 -3.94
CA ARG A 113 -3.47 19.37 -3.79
C ARG A 113 -2.26 19.32 -4.72
N ALA A 114 -1.93 18.14 -5.22
CA ALA A 114 -0.92 17.90 -6.25
C ALA A 114 -1.57 17.27 -7.49
N PRO A 115 -1.05 17.56 -8.70
CA PRO A 115 -1.51 16.88 -9.92
C PRO A 115 -1.20 15.39 -9.84
N ALA A 116 -2.02 14.57 -10.51
CA ALA A 116 -1.61 13.20 -10.81
C ALA A 116 -0.37 13.24 -11.72
N PHE A 117 0.59 12.33 -11.52
CA PHE A 117 1.65 12.12 -12.48
C PHE A 117 1.03 11.77 -13.83
N SER A 118 1.56 12.38 -14.89
CA SER A 118 1.18 12.03 -16.24
C SER A 118 1.93 10.75 -16.61
N ALA A 119 1.18 9.75 -17.08
CA ALA A 119 1.71 8.51 -17.63
C ALA A 119 2.62 8.76 -18.84
#